data_AF-A0AAU4EWJ2-F1
#
_entry.id   AF-A0AAU4EWJ2-F1
#
_cell.length_a   1.000
_cell.length_b   1.000
_cell.length_c   1.000
_cell.angle_alpha   90.00
_cell.angle_beta   90.00
_cell.angle_gamma   90.00
#
_symmetry.space_group_name_H-M   'P 1'
#
loop_
_entity.id
_entity.type
_entity.pdbx_description
1 polymer ?
#
loop_
_entity_poly.entity_id
_entity_poly.type
_entity_poly.pdbx_seq_one_letter_code
_entity_poly.pdbx_strand_id
1 'polypeptide(L)'
;MQRTNFGEMACSIARTLDVIGEPWSPLILRDVWVGFTRFEQLQADLGISRKVLTERLNHLVEHGVLDRRPYDQRPRYEYVLTEKGTDLVDLLMVMAGWGDKWLAGAAGPPVVYRHRGCGEISAAGVRCTCCGEPMHARDVDPLPGPGAAA
;
A
#
# COMPACT_ATOMS: atom_id res chain seq x y z
N MET A 1 16.69 13.30 7.57
CA MET A 1 16.88 11.91 8.03
C MET A 1 17.24 11.10 6.81
N GLN A 2 18.45 10.54 6.75
CA GLN A 2 18.88 9.76 5.58
C GLN A 2 18.11 8.44 5.60
N ARG A 3 17.39 8.11 4.51
CA ARG A 3 16.69 6.84 4.39
C ARG A 3 17.71 5.71 4.34
N THR A 4 17.51 4.68 5.14
CA THR A 4 18.21 3.41 4.97
C THR A 4 17.79 2.82 3.63
N ASN A 5 18.74 2.63 2.71
CA ASN A 5 18.48 1.99 1.43
C ASN A 5 18.41 0.48 1.65
N PHE A 6 17.21 -0.08 1.50
CA PHE A 6 16.96 -1.52 1.61
C PHE A 6 16.92 -2.24 0.25
N GLY A 7 17.07 -1.51 -0.87
CA GLY A 7 16.96 -2.04 -2.23
C GLY A 7 17.96 -3.16 -2.53
N GLU A 8 19.14 -3.10 -1.93
CA GLU A 8 20.22 -4.08 -2.16
C GLU A 8 20.14 -5.31 -1.26
N MET A 9 19.27 -5.32 -0.24
CA MET A 9 19.13 -6.50 0.61
C MET A 9 18.50 -7.66 -0.18
N ALA A 10 19.00 -8.87 0.02
CA ALA A 10 18.37 -10.12 -0.44
C ALA A 10 17.09 -10.44 0.37
N CYS A 11 16.17 -9.46 0.44
CA CYS A 11 14.93 -9.52 1.20
C CYS A 11 13.85 -8.68 0.51
N SER A 12 12.85 -9.34 -0.08
CA SER A 12 11.76 -8.65 -0.78
C SER A 12 10.94 -7.76 0.16
N ILE A 13 10.81 -8.12 1.45
CA ILE A 13 10.16 -7.24 2.43
C ILE A 13 10.94 -5.93 2.56
N ALA A 14 12.27 -6.01 2.68
CA ALA A 14 13.12 -4.84 2.79
C ALA A 14 13.03 -3.95 1.53
N ARG A 15 13.07 -4.56 0.34
CA ARG A 15 12.88 -3.86 -0.94
C ARG A 15 11.50 -3.19 -1.05
N THR A 16 10.45 -3.84 -0.58
CA THR A 16 9.10 -3.25 -0.51
C THR A 16 9.04 -2.08 0.47
N LEU A 17 9.70 -2.18 1.63
CA LEU A 17 9.81 -1.08 2.59
C LEU A 17 10.64 0.10 2.03
N ASP A 18 11.53 -0.14 1.07
CA ASP A 18 12.15 0.96 0.33
C ASP A 18 11.20 1.66 -0.65
N VAL A 19 10.01 1.12 -0.89
CA VAL A 19 8.99 1.82 -1.67
C VAL A 19 7.98 2.49 -0.74
N ILE A 20 7.44 1.73 0.21
CA ILE A 20 6.28 2.14 1.02
C ILE A 20 6.53 2.20 2.53
N GLY A 21 7.75 1.95 3.01
CA GLY A 21 8.07 1.88 4.44
C GLY A 21 8.12 3.23 5.16
N GLU A 22 7.99 4.32 4.42
CA GLU A 22 7.81 5.66 4.99
C GLU A 22 6.33 5.84 5.40
N PRO A 23 6.02 6.34 6.62
CA PRO A 23 4.66 6.35 7.19
C PRO A 23 3.55 6.96 6.33
N TRP A 24 3.83 7.99 5.54
CA TRP A 24 2.81 8.65 4.72
C TRP A 24 2.52 7.92 3.41
N SER A 25 3.45 7.11 2.93
CA SER A 25 3.32 6.44 1.63
C SER A 25 2.12 5.48 1.61
N PRO A 26 1.91 4.58 2.61
CA PRO A 26 0.69 3.77 2.69
C PRO A 26 -0.60 4.59 2.78
N LEU A 27 -0.59 5.72 3.47
CA LEU A 27 -1.78 6.58 3.64
C LEU A 27 -2.13 7.31 2.34
N ILE A 28 -1.13 7.76 1.58
CA ILE A 28 -1.35 8.32 0.23
C ILE A 28 -1.97 7.25 -0.68
N LEU A 29 -1.49 6.01 -0.67
CA LEU A 29 -2.05 4.94 -1.50
C LEU A 29 -3.48 4.60 -1.10
N ARG A 30 -3.78 4.55 0.21
CA ARG A 30 -5.15 4.42 0.73
C ARG A 30 -6.06 5.52 0.17
N ASP A 31 -5.60 6.76 0.17
CA ASP A 31 -6.42 7.90 -0.25
C ASP A 31 -6.67 7.91 -1.76
N VAL A 32 -5.63 7.64 -2.55
CA VAL A 32 -5.77 7.51 -4.01
C VAL A 32 -6.72 6.36 -4.35
N TRP A 33 -6.63 5.23 -3.64
CA TRP A 33 -7.53 4.09 -3.83
C TRP A 33 -9.01 4.43 -3.58
N VAL A 34 -9.30 5.23 -2.55
CA VAL A 34 -10.68 5.66 -2.27
C VAL A 34 -11.14 6.86 -3.11
N GLY A 35 -10.29 7.38 -3.99
CA GLY A 35 -10.64 8.36 -5.02
C GLY A 35 -10.07 9.78 -4.83
N PHE A 36 -9.23 10.01 -3.83
CA PHE A 36 -8.52 11.28 -3.69
C PHE A 36 -7.31 11.31 -4.62
N THR A 37 -7.51 11.82 -5.84
CA THR A 37 -6.46 11.81 -6.87
C THR A 37 -5.71 13.12 -7.00
N ARG A 38 -6.20 14.22 -6.42
CA ARG A 38 -5.59 15.55 -6.57
C ARG A 38 -4.75 15.95 -5.37
N PHE A 39 -3.70 16.74 -5.60
CA PHE A 39 -2.79 17.20 -4.55
C PHE A 39 -3.51 17.87 -3.38
N GLU A 40 -4.43 18.80 -3.64
CA GLU A 40 -5.15 19.51 -2.56
C GLU A 40 -6.08 18.58 -1.77
N GLN A 41 -6.66 17.55 -2.41
CA GLN A 41 -7.47 16.56 -1.71
C GLN A 41 -6.62 15.75 -0.75
N LEU A 42 -5.49 15.22 -1.23
CA LEU A 42 -4.54 14.45 -0.43
C LEU A 42 -3.95 15.30 0.71
N GLN A 43 -3.64 16.57 0.44
CA GLN A 43 -3.11 17.48 1.46
C GLN A 43 -4.14 17.78 2.55
N ALA A 44 -5.40 18.00 2.16
CA ALA A 44 -6.48 18.28 3.09
C ALA A 44 -6.84 17.06 3.96
N ASP A 45 -6.84 15.85 3.40
CA ASP A 45 -7.12 14.61 4.14
C ASP A 45 -6.00 14.27 5.13
N LEU A 46 -4.75 14.25 4.64
CA LEU A 46 -3.60 13.80 5.44
C LEU A 46 -3.10 14.86 6.44
N GLY A 47 -3.38 16.14 6.20
CA GLY A 47 -2.93 17.24 7.06
C GLY A 47 -1.40 17.45 7.09
N ILE A 48 -0.67 16.83 6.17
CA ILE A 48 0.80 16.92 6.10
C ILE A 48 1.26 18.18 5.36
N SER A 49 2.54 18.53 5.59
CA SER A 49 3.14 19.65 4.88
C SER A 49 3.19 19.38 3.36
N ARG A 50 2.97 20.43 2.56
CA ARG A 50 3.05 20.35 1.08
C ARG A 50 4.40 19.81 0.62
N LYS A 51 5.49 20.13 1.33
CA LYS A 51 6.84 19.64 1.03
C LYS A 51 6.91 18.12 1.16
N VAL A 52 6.45 17.57 2.28
CA VAL A 52 6.44 16.12 2.52
C VAL A 52 5.55 15.43 1.49
N LEU A 53 4.33 15.94 1.25
CA LEU A 53 3.43 15.36 0.25
C LEU A 53 4.06 15.32 -1.15
N THR A 54 4.65 16.42 -1.61
CA THR A 54 5.36 16.47 -2.90
C THR A 54 6.48 15.43 -2.97
N GLU A 55 7.30 15.34 -1.92
CA GLU A 55 8.40 14.38 -1.86
C GLU A 55 7.91 12.94 -1.96
N ARG A 56 6.83 12.59 -1.24
CA ARG A 56 6.26 11.25 -1.25
C ARG A 56 5.57 10.90 -2.56
N LEU A 57 4.83 11.84 -3.15
CA LEU A 57 4.21 11.65 -4.46
C LEU A 57 5.25 11.45 -5.56
N ASN A 58 6.32 12.25 -5.58
CA ASN A 58 7.42 12.05 -6.52
C ASN A 58 8.08 10.68 -6.33
N HIS A 59 8.37 10.28 -5.09
CA HIS A 59 8.92 8.95 -4.77
C HIS A 59 8.03 7.82 -5.31
N LEU A 60 6.72 7.88 -5.06
CA LEU A 60 5.78 6.87 -5.54
C LEU A 60 5.66 6.84 -7.08
N VAL A 61 5.77 8.00 -7.74
CA VAL A 61 5.80 8.09 -9.21
C VAL A 61 7.11 7.52 -9.77
N GLU A 62 8.26 7.86 -9.20
CA GLU A 62 9.58 7.35 -9.60
C GLU A 62 9.65 5.83 -9.49
N HIS A 63 9.02 5.24 -8.47
CA HIS A 63 8.92 3.79 -8.31
C HIS A 63 7.80 3.13 -9.13
N GLY A 64 7.06 3.89 -9.96
CA GLY A 64 5.99 3.37 -10.81
C GLY A 64 4.79 2.83 -10.04
N VAL A 65 4.57 3.31 -8.81
CA VAL A 65 3.41 2.97 -7.98
C VAL A 65 2.21 3.87 -8.33
N LEU A 66 2.50 5.13 -8.66
CA LEU A 66 1.52 6.11 -9.12
C LEU A 66 1.93 6.65 -10.50
N ASP A 67 0.95 6.91 -11.34
CA ASP A 67 1.12 7.76 -12.52
C ASP A 67 0.68 9.19 -12.20
N ARG A 68 1.42 10.17 -12.70
CA ARG A 68 1.03 11.59 -12.66
C ARG A 68 0.46 12.00 -14.02
N ARG A 69 -0.86 12.24 -14.09
CA ARG A 69 -1.57 12.55 -15.34
C ARG A 69 -2.14 13.97 -15.34
N PRO A 70 -2.00 14.73 -16.44
CA PRO A 70 -2.70 16.01 -16.57
C PRO A 70 -4.20 15.76 -16.72
N TYR A 71 -5.03 16.50 -15.98
CA TYR A 71 -6.50 16.42 -16.10
C TYR A 71 -7.15 17.73 -16.57
N ASP A 72 -6.34 18.77 -16.82
CA ASP A 72 -6.77 20.09 -17.28
C ASP A 72 -5.74 20.61 -18.30
N GLN A 73 -6.11 21.61 -19.11
CA GLN A 73 -5.19 22.27 -20.05
C GLN A 73 -4.19 23.19 -19.34
N ARG A 74 -4.47 23.53 -18.08
CA ARG A 74 -3.51 24.15 -17.15
C ARG A 74 -2.68 23.06 -16.46
N PRO A 75 -1.47 23.34 -15.93
CA PRO A 75 -0.61 22.32 -15.31
C PRO A 75 -1.18 21.81 -13.98
N ARG A 76 -2.30 21.09 -14.05
CA ARG A 76 -2.98 20.43 -12.94
C ARG A 76 -2.90 18.93 -13.18
N TYR A 77 -2.45 18.24 -12.15
CA TYR A 77 -2.17 16.83 -12.21
C TYR A 77 -3.02 16.07 -11.21
N GLU A 78 -3.38 14.87 -11.59
CA GLU A 78 -3.92 13.84 -10.72
C GLU A 78 -2.92 12.69 -10.62
N TYR A 79 -3.03 11.96 -9.52
CA TYR A 79 -2.25 10.78 -9.20
C TYR A 79 -3.17 9.58 -9.24
N VAL A 80 -2.80 8.58 -10.02
CA VAL A 80 -3.61 7.37 -10.22
C VAL A 80 -2.75 6.14 -9.98
N LEU A 81 -3.35 5.11 -9.38
CA LEU A 81 -2.66 3.84 -9.15
C LEU A 81 -2.28 3.20 -10.49
N THR A 82 -1.06 2.70 -10.56
CA THR A 82 -0.65 1.73 -11.58
C THR A 82 -1.07 0.32 -11.14
N GLU A 83 -0.86 -0.69 -11.98
CA GLU A 83 -1.02 -2.10 -11.60
C GLU A 83 -0.21 -2.44 -10.34
N LYS A 84 1.07 -2.02 -10.31
CA LYS A 84 1.95 -2.15 -9.14
C LYS A 84 1.39 -1.45 -7.89
N GLY A 85 0.75 -0.29 -8.07
CA GLY A 85 0.10 0.42 -6.97
C GLY A 85 -1.16 -0.28 -6.47
N THR A 86 -1.96 -0.85 -7.38
CA THR A 86 -3.15 -1.64 -7.02
C THR A 86 -2.75 -2.88 -6.20
N ASP A 87 -1.71 -3.62 -6.60
CA ASP A 87 -1.21 -4.76 -5.83
C ASP A 87 -0.73 -4.37 -4.43
N LEU A 88 -0.16 -3.17 -4.27
CA LEU A 88 0.23 -2.65 -2.95
C LEU A 88 -0.99 -2.33 -2.09
N VAL A 89 -2.12 -1.92 -2.66
CA VAL A 89 -3.36 -1.72 -1.91
C VAL A 89 -3.88 -3.04 -1.34
N ASP A 90 -3.76 -4.15 -2.08
CA ASP A 90 -4.12 -5.48 -1.56
C ASP A 90 -3.30 -5.84 -0.31
N LEU A 91 -2.00 -5.50 -0.31
CA LEU A 91 -1.15 -5.60 0.88
C LEU A 91 -1.65 -4.72 2.03
N LEU A 92 -2.11 -3.49 1.76
CA LEU A 92 -2.67 -2.60 2.78
C LEU A 92 -3.96 -3.16 3.38
N MET A 93 -4.79 -3.87 2.62
CA MET A 93 -5.99 -4.53 3.14
C MET A 93 -5.64 -5.64 4.15
N VAL A 94 -4.57 -6.41 3.89
CA VAL A 94 -4.06 -7.41 4.85
C VAL A 94 -3.47 -6.74 6.09
N MET A 95 -2.73 -5.64 5.91
CA MET A 95 -2.18 -4.83 7.01
C MET A 95 -3.29 -4.25 7.90
N ALA A 96 -4.37 -3.75 7.29
CA ALA A 96 -5.54 -3.24 8.00
C ALA A 96 -6.15 -4.32 8.90
N GLY A 97 -6.28 -5.56 8.42
CA GLY A 97 -6.77 -6.68 9.23
C GLY A 97 -5.91 -6.96 10.48
N TRP A 98 -4.60 -6.72 10.43
CA TRP A 98 -3.76 -6.78 11.63
C TRP A 98 -4.05 -5.62 12.58
N GLY A 99 -4.16 -4.39 12.06
CA GLY A 99 -4.52 -3.21 12.86
C GLY A 99 -5.88 -3.34 13.52
N ASP A 100 -6.87 -3.85 12.79
CA ASP A 100 -8.22 -4.12 13.27
C ASP A 100 -8.25 -5.12 14.42
N LYS A 101 -7.40 -6.15 14.35
CA LYS A 101 -7.33 -7.18 15.39
C LYS A 101 -6.68 -6.69 16.69
N TRP A 102 -5.64 -5.86 16.58
CA TRP A 102 -4.75 -5.57 17.72
C TRP A 102 -4.81 -4.13 18.22
N LEU A 103 -5.23 -3.18 17.37
CA LEU A 103 -5.19 -1.74 17.65
C LEU A 103 -6.56 -1.08 17.60
N ALA A 104 -7.59 -1.73 17.05
CA ALA A 104 -8.93 -1.17 17.05
C ALA A 104 -9.46 -1.01 18.48
N GLY A 105 -10.15 0.11 18.73
CA GLY A 105 -10.82 0.36 20.00
C GLY A 105 -12.10 -0.46 20.15
N ALA A 106 -12.83 -0.24 21.24
CA ALA A 106 -14.08 -0.96 21.54
C ALA A 106 -15.17 -0.82 20.46
N ALA A 107 -15.11 0.22 19.62
CA ALA A 107 -16.02 0.43 18.50
C ALA A 107 -15.73 -0.49 17.29
N GLY A 108 -14.59 -1.18 17.27
CA GLY A 108 -14.17 -2.06 16.18
C GLY A 108 -13.43 -1.36 15.03
N PRO A 109 -13.27 -2.04 13.89
CA PRO A 109 -12.57 -1.54 12.71
C PRO A 109 -13.13 -0.23 12.17
N PRO A 110 -12.29 0.75 11.78
CA PRO A 110 -12.77 2.00 11.18
C PRO A 110 -13.28 1.82 9.74
N VAL A 111 -12.87 0.75 9.06
CA VAL A 111 -13.28 0.41 7.68
C VAL A 111 -13.56 -1.09 7.61
N VAL A 112 -14.61 -1.47 6.88
CA VAL A 112 -14.92 -2.86 6.55
C VAL A 112 -14.99 -3.03 5.03
N TYR A 113 -14.53 -4.17 4.53
CA TYR A 113 -14.49 -4.43 3.09
C TYR A 113 -15.62 -5.35 2.67
N ARG A 114 -16.43 -4.91 1.70
CA ARG A 114 -17.42 -5.76 1.03
C ARG A 114 -16.80 -6.37 -0.21
N HIS A 115 -16.73 -7.70 -0.27
CA HIS A 115 -16.30 -8.38 -1.49
C HIS A 115 -17.38 -8.23 -2.57
N ARG A 116 -17.05 -7.56 -3.67
CA ARG A 116 -18.02 -7.30 -4.76
C ARG A 116 -18.59 -8.57 -5.37
N GLY A 117 -17.80 -9.66 -5.44
CA GLY A 117 -18.21 -10.90 -6.07
C GLY A 117 -19.30 -11.67 -5.31
N CYS A 118 -19.29 -11.63 -3.97
CA CYS A 118 -20.29 -12.33 -3.15
C CYS A 118 -21.22 -11.40 -2.34
N GLY A 119 -20.92 -10.11 -2.25
CA GLY A 119 -21.71 -9.14 -1.49
C GLY A 119 -21.44 -9.13 0.03
N GLU A 120 -20.67 -10.08 0.54
CA GLU A 120 -20.40 -10.22 1.96
C GLU A 120 -19.28 -9.29 2.46
N ILE A 121 -19.38 -8.88 3.72
CA ILE A 121 -18.27 -8.25 4.44
C ILE A 121 -17.22 -9.32 4.73
N SER A 122 -15.98 -9.06 4.33
CA SER A 122 -14.88 -10.01 4.44
C SER A 122 -13.56 -9.32 4.74
N ALA A 123 -12.56 -10.11 5.12
CA ALA A 123 -11.19 -9.66 5.36
C ALA A 123 -10.27 -10.18 4.25
N ALA A 124 -9.27 -9.37 3.89
CA ALA A 124 -8.18 -9.84 3.04
C ALA A 124 -7.31 -10.85 3.82
N GLY A 125 -6.89 -11.91 3.15
CA GLY A 125 -6.05 -12.95 3.74
C GLY A 125 -5.18 -13.64 2.71
N VAL A 126 -4.04 -14.16 3.16
CA VAL A 126 -3.10 -14.90 2.31
C VAL A 126 -3.59 -16.34 2.14
N ARG A 127 -3.59 -16.84 0.90
CA ARG A 127 -4.03 -18.19 0.54
C ARG A 127 -3.00 -18.89 -0.33
N CYS A 128 -2.95 -20.21 -0.25
CA CYS A 128 -2.09 -21.02 -1.08
C CYS A 128 -2.57 -20.98 -2.53
N THR A 129 -1.67 -20.64 -3.46
CA THR A 129 -1.99 -20.56 -4.89
C THR A 129 -2.26 -21.93 -5.53
N CYS A 130 -1.84 -23.03 -4.89
CA CYS A 130 -2.06 -24.38 -5.39
C CYS A 130 -3.44 -24.94 -5.00
N CYS A 131 -3.87 -24.76 -3.75
CA CYS A 131 -5.09 -25.38 -3.22
C CYS A 131 -6.16 -24.40 -2.73
N GLY A 132 -5.85 -23.11 -2.58
CA GLY A 132 -6.77 -22.07 -2.12
C GLY A 132 -6.96 -21.98 -0.60
N GLU A 133 -6.39 -22.92 0.18
CA GLU A 133 -6.46 -22.91 1.64
C GLU A 133 -5.74 -21.71 2.27
N PRO A 134 -6.18 -21.22 3.44
CA PRO A 134 -5.48 -20.15 4.16
C PRO A 134 -4.02 -20.50 4.44
N MET A 135 -3.11 -19.54 4.22
CA MET A 135 -1.71 -19.66 4.59
C MET A 135 -1.42 -18.80 5.82
N HIS A 136 -0.96 -19.44 6.88
CA HIS A 136 -0.59 -18.78 8.13
C HIS A 136 0.89 -18.98 8.43
N ALA A 137 1.50 -18.02 9.12
CA ALA A 137 2.92 -18.05 9.48
C ALA A 137 3.37 -19.31 10.26
N ARG A 138 2.44 -19.99 10.94
CA ARG A 138 2.68 -21.23 11.71
C ARG A 138 2.59 -22.51 10.87
N ASP A 139 2.00 -22.43 9.68
CA ASP A 139 1.64 -23.58 8.85
C ASP A 139 2.42 -23.55 7.52
N VAL A 140 3.55 -22.82 7.46
CA VAL A 140 4.40 -22.64 6.28
C VAL A 140 5.89 -22.70 6.64
N ASP A 141 6.69 -23.28 5.74
CA ASP A 141 8.16 -23.30 5.86
C ASP A 141 8.78 -22.25 4.91
N PRO A 142 9.54 -21.26 5.43
CA PRO A 142 10.29 -20.34 4.59
C PRO A 142 11.51 -21.07 4.00
N LEU A 143 11.45 -21.37 2.71
CA LEU A 143 12.55 -21.99 1.97
C LEU A 143 13.37 -20.93 1.20
N PRO A 144 14.70 -21.08 1.07
CA PRO A 144 15.52 -20.19 0.25
C PRO A 144 15.07 -20.21 -1.22
N GLY A 145 14.79 -19.02 -1.78
CA GLY A 145 14.53 -18.85 -3.21
C GLY A 145 15.81 -18.59 -4.00
N PRO A 146 15.74 -18.55 -5.35
CA PRO A 146 16.90 -18.31 -6.21
C PRO A 146 17.67 -17.01 -5.92
N GLY A 147 16.99 -15.98 -5.40
CA GLY A 147 17.59 -14.70 -5.05
C GLY A 147 18.19 -14.62 -3.65
N ALA A 148 18.20 -15.70 -2.87
CA ALA A 148 18.71 -15.68 -1.49
C ALA A 148 20.24 -15.56 -1.39
N ALA A 149 20.96 -15.92 -2.47
CA ALA A 149 22.41 -15.85 -2.56
C ALA A 149 22.90 -14.74 -3.52
N ALA A 150 21.99 -13.91 -4.03
CA ALA A 150 22.26 -12.88 -5.03
C ALA A 150 22.50 -11.50 -4.40
#